data_AF-A0A3M1MNK0-F1
#
_entry.id   AF-A0A3M1MNK0-F1
#
_cell.length_a   1.000
_cell.length_b   1.000
_cell.length_c   1.000
_cell.angle_alpha   90.00
_cell.angle_beta   90.00
_cell.angle_gamma   90.00
#
_symmetry.space_group_name_H-M   'P 1'
#
loop_
_entity.id
_entity.type
_entity.pdbx_description
1 polymer ?
#
loop_
_entity_poly.entity_id
_entity_poly.type
_entity_poly.pdbx_seq_one_letter_code
_entity_poly.pdbx_strand_id
1 'polypeptide(L)'
;ILNTQDNVDMINELKGLFHDSANVAKQNREGILGRTAGFDFYENTLLPSHTVGAGSGYLVNGANQTGSTLAVSTGTGALNKGDIITIAGVYRVHPETKQNTGKLQQFVVTANYAGGAGNISISPAITPTGAGQNVTASPANGAAITVAGTASTAHGLSLAFQKDAFVFATADLVKPNGVDFAAREVFDGISLRIVRDYDINNDNMPCRIDVLYGFKAVRPQLACRLAAN
;
A
#
# COMPACT_ATOMS: atom_id res chain seq x y z
N ILE A 1 0.26 9.94 -5.57
CA ILE A 1 1.25 10.51 -4.63
C ILE A 1 2.58 9.85 -4.93
N LEU A 2 3.58 10.63 -5.30
CA LEU A 2 4.92 10.18 -5.66
C LEU A 2 5.90 10.46 -4.52
N ASN A 3 6.90 9.60 -4.40
CA ASN A 3 8.10 9.93 -3.64
C ASN A 3 8.89 11.02 -4.39
N THR A 4 9.85 11.66 -3.72
CA THR A 4 10.61 12.77 -4.29
C THR A 4 11.41 12.37 -5.53
N GLN A 5 12.03 11.19 -5.55
CA GLN A 5 12.85 10.74 -6.68
C GLN A 5 11.98 10.46 -7.92
N ASP A 6 10.89 9.71 -7.75
CA ASP A 6 9.91 9.43 -8.81
C ASP A 6 9.30 10.71 -9.38
N ASN A 7 9.08 11.74 -8.54
CA ASN A 7 8.58 13.04 -8.99
C ASN A 7 9.61 13.75 -9.89
N VAL A 8 10.88 13.77 -9.48
CA VAL A 8 11.97 14.39 -10.26
C VAL A 8 12.16 13.69 -11.60
N ASP A 9 12.16 12.36 -11.63
CA ASP A 9 12.33 11.58 -12.86
C ASP A 9 11.16 11.80 -13.82
N MET A 10 9.94 11.83 -13.29
CA MET A 10 8.75 12.10 -14.09
C MET A 10 8.75 13.53 -14.67
N ILE A 11 9.17 14.55 -13.91
CA ILE A 11 9.34 15.91 -14.44
C ILE A 11 10.40 15.94 -15.55
N ASN A 12 11.51 15.22 -15.35
CA ASN A 12 12.61 15.16 -16.31
C ASN A 12 12.21 14.51 -17.64
N GLU A 13 11.38 13.47 -17.62
CA GLU A 13 10.87 12.85 -18.85
C GLU A 13 9.78 13.70 -19.54
N LEU A 14 8.88 14.31 -18.76
CA LEU A 14 7.76 15.08 -19.30
C LEU A 14 8.16 16.42 -19.93
N LYS A 15 9.33 16.97 -19.57
CA LYS A 15 9.81 18.22 -20.18
C LYS A 15 10.03 18.13 -21.70
N GLY A 16 10.19 16.91 -22.24
CA GLY A 16 10.39 16.65 -23.67
C GLY A 16 9.11 16.40 -24.47
N LEU A 17 7.95 16.30 -23.81
CA LEU A 17 6.67 16.02 -24.46
C LEU A 17 6.00 17.33 -24.93
N PHE A 18 5.52 17.33 -26.18
CA PHE A 18 4.80 18.46 -26.77
C PHE A 18 3.37 18.55 -26.20
N HIS A 19 3.21 19.19 -25.05
CA HIS A 19 1.92 19.40 -24.37
C HIS A 19 1.48 20.88 -24.41
N ASP A 20 0.24 21.16 -23.99
CA ASP A 20 -0.35 22.49 -23.89
C ASP A 20 0.56 23.49 -23.13
N SER A 21 0.82 24.66 -23.74
CA SER A 21 1.81 25.63 -23.30
C SER A 21 1.52 26.21 -21.91
N ALA A 22 0.25 26.23 -21.50
CA ALA A 22 -0.17 26.69 -20.18
C ALA A 22 0.28 25.75 -19.05
N ASN A 23 0.24 24.44 -19.27
CA ASN A 23 0.68 23.45 -18.28
C ASN A 23 2.21 23.38 -18.22
N VAL A 24 2.90 23.48 -19.36
CA VAL A 24 4.37 23.53 -19.44
C VAL A 24 4.92 24.76 -18.71
N ALA A 25 4.28 25.93 -18.88
CA ALA A 25 4.70 27.16 -18.22
C ALA A 25 4.61 27.06 -16.69
N LYS A 26 3.56 26.41 -16.16
CA LYS A 26 3.39 26.19 -14.72
C LYS A 26 4.35 25.12 -14.20
N GLN A 27 4.49 24.00 -14.92
CA GLN A 27 5.41 22.92 -14.53
C GLN A 27 6.86 23.41 -14.49
N ASN A 28 7.31 24.19 -15.48
CA ASN A 28 8.66 24.76 -15.49
C ASN A 28 8.87 25.87 -14.44
N ARG A 29 7.80 26.60 -14.06
CA ARG A 29 7.91 27.70 -13.09
C ARG A 29 7.81 27.25 -11.65
N GLU A 30 6.92 26.32 -11.35
CA GLU A 30 6.58 25.90 -9.99
C GLU A 30 7.12 24.51 -9.64
N GLY A 31 7.62 23.75 -10.62
CA GLY A 31 8.10 22.37 -10.41
C GLY A 31 6.99 21.38 -10.06
N ILE A 32 5.72 21.80 -10.18
CA ILE A 32 4.56 20.97 -9.85
C ILE A 32 4.10 20.22 -11.11
N LEU A 33 3.95 18.91 -10.99
CA LEU A 33 3.29 18.09 -12.00
C LEU A 33 1.79 18.40 -12.01
N GLY A 34 1.30 18.95 -13.13
CA GLY A 34 -0.13 19.10 -13.37
C GLY A 34 -0.82 17.75 -13.62
N ARG A 35 -2.11 17.79 -13.98
CA ARG A 35 -2.85 16.59 -14.38
C ARG A 35 -2.27 16.03 -15.69
N THR A 36 -1.73 14.82 -15.65
CA THR A 36 -1.22 14.13 -16.85
C THR A 36 -1.61 12.65 -16.83
N ALA A 37 -1.72 12.01 -18.00
CA ALA A 37 -2.12 10.61 -18.14
C ALA A 37 -3.40 10.19 -17.34
N GLY A 38 -4.31 11.14 -17.07
CA GLY A 38 -5.54 10.91 -16.31
C GLY A 38 -5.41 10.96 -14.77
N PHE A 39 -4.20 11.18 -14.23
CA PHE A 39 -3.92 11.26 -12.79
C PHE A 39 -3.61 12.68 -12.34
N ASP A 40 -4.00 12.99 -11.10
CA ASP A 40 -3.52 14.17 -10.37
C ASP A 40 -2.32 13.77 -9.51
N PHE A 41 -1.18 14.41 -9.74
CA PHE A 41 0.07 14.09 -9.09
C PHE A 41 0.30 15.00 -7.88
N TYR A 42 0.82 14.40 -6.83
CA TYR A 42 1.19 15.05 -5.58
C TYR A 42 2.48 14.43 -5.10
N GLU A 43 3.38 15.22 -4.53
CA GLU A 43 4.60 14.72 -3.91
C GLU A 43 4.40 14.56 -2.40
N ASN A 44 5.04 13.55 -1.82
CA ASN A 44 5.20 13.45 -0.38
C ASN A 44 6.60 12.91 -0.02
N THR A 45 7.32 13.68 0.80
CA THR A 45 8.69 13.38 1.25
C THR A 45 8.75 12.32 2.36
N LEU A 46 7.61 11.99 2.99
CA LEU A 46 7.49 11.07 4.11
C LEU A 46 7.02 9.67 3.69
N LEU A 47 7.05 9.34 2.40
CA LEU A 47 6.70 8.00 1.94
C LEU A 47 7.78 6.99 2.36
N PRO A 48 7.40 5.87 2.99
CA PRO A 48 8.36 4.89 3.47
C PRO A 48 9.00 4.12 2.30
N SER A 49 10.26 3.70 2.49
CA SER A 49 10.90 2.71 1.62
C SER A 49 10.56 1.28 2.06
N HIS A 50 10.65 0.34 1.13
CA HIS A 50 10.49 -1.09 1.42
C HIS A 50 11.73 -1.85 0.98
N THR A 51 12.24 -2.71 1.87
CA THR A 51 13.38 -3.59 1.60
C THR A 51 12.87 -4.98 1.26
N VAL A 52 13.13 -5.41 0.02
CA VAL A 52 12.71 -6.73 -0.47
C VAL A 52 13.43 -7.81 0.32
N GLY A 53 12.69 -8.84 0.74
CA GLY A 53 13.27 -10.02 1.36
C GLY A 53 14.29 -10.73 0.47
N ALA A 54 15.19 -11.50 1.07
CA ALA A 54 16.18 -12.32 0.33
C ALA A 54 15.59 -13.65 -0.19
N GLY A 55 14.26 -13.77 -0.21
CA GLY A 55 13.54 -14.98 -0.56
C GLY A 55 13.76 -15.39 -2.01
N SER A 56 14.18 -16.64 -2.23
CA SER A 56 14.39 -17.20 -3.57
C SER A 56 14.15 -18.70 -3.61
N GLY A 57 13.83 -19.23 -4.80
CA GLY A 57 13.67 -20.67 -5.03
C GLY A 57 12.41 -21.28 -4.41
N TYR A 58 11.40 -20.48 -4.11
CA TYR A 58 10.13 -20.95 -3.57
C TYR A 58 9.30 -21.68 -4.64
N LEU A 59 8.76 -22.84 -4.27
CA LEU A 59 7.86 -23.64 -5.08
C LEU A 59 6.57 -23.93 -4.31
N VAL A 60 5.46 -23.93 -5.03
CA VAL A 60 4.14 -24.28 -4.48
C VAL A 60 4.11 -25.75 -4.04
N ASN A 61 3.66 -26.00 -2.81
CA ASN A 61 3.53 -27.34 -2.23
C ASN A 61 2.10 -27.86 -2.30
N GLY A 62 1.79 -28.61 -3.36
CA GLY A 62 0.46 -29.14 -3.63
C GLY A 62 -0.31 -28.28 -4.63
N ALA A 63 -1.02 -28.95 -5.55
CA ALA A 63 -1.81 -28.30 -6.58
C ALA A 63 -3.15 -27.78 -6.03
N ASN A 64 -3.82 -26.92 -6.81
CA ASN A 64 -5.20 -26.48 -6.57
C ASN A 64 -5.40 -25.69 -5.26
N GLN A 65 -4.34 -25.03 -4.78
CA GLN A 65 -4.46 -24.17 -3.61
C GLN A 65 -5.35 -22.96 -3.89
N THR A 66 -6.12 -22.54 -2.88
CA THR A 66 -7.03 -21.39 -2.92
C THR A 66 -6.99 -20.67 -1.57
N GLY A 67 -7.52 -19.45 -1.51
CA GLY A 67 -7.57 -18.67 -0.27
C GLY A 67 -6.34 -17.80 -0.03
N SER A 68 -6.16 -17.38 1.23
CA SER A 68 -5.16 -16.37 1.64
C SER A 68 -3.87 -17.00 2.18
N THR A 69 -3.74 -18.31 2.13
CA THR A 69 -2.57 -19.05 2.62
C THR A 69 -2.03 -19.91 1.50
N LEU A 70 -0.74 -19.78 1.22
CA LEU A 70 -0.03 -20.51 0.18
C LEU A 70 1.02 -21.40 0.82
N ALA A 71 0.84 -22.72 0.71
CA ALA A 71 1.82 -23.70 1.14
C ALA A 71 2.98 -23.79 0.14
N VAL A 72 4.20 -23.79 0.65
CA VAL A 72 5.46 -23.87 -0.10
C VAL A 72 6.36 -24.96 0.45
N SER A 73 7.16 -25.61 -0.41
CA SER A 73 7.96 -26.80 -0.06
C SER A 73 9.47 -26.55 -0.11
N THR A 74 9.90 -25.57 -0.89
CA THR A 74 11.31 -25.18 -1.06
C THR A 74 11.48 -23.69 -0.79
N GLY A 75 12.72 -23.23 -0.84
CA GLY A 75 13.06 -21.80 -0.83
C GLY A 75 13.95 -21.42 0.34
N THR A 76 14.81 -20.43 0.09
CA THR A 76 15.78 -19.92 1.06
C THR A 76 15.61 -18.42 1.21
N GLY A 77 16.00 -17.88 2.36
CA GLY A 77 15.95 -16.45 2.63
C GLY A 77 14.54 -15.97 2.99
N ALA A 78 14.46 -14.92 3.79
CA ALA A 78 13.19 -14.42 4.30
C ALA A 78 12.37 -13.70 3.22
N LEU A 79 11.05 -13.84 3.27
CA LEU A 79 10.10 -12.94 2.62
C LEU A 79 9.61 -11.95 3.67
N ASN A 80 9.77 -10.66 3.39
CA ASN A 80 9.31 -9.61 4.28
C ASN A 80 7.84 -9.30 4.03
N LYS A 81 7.14 -8.86 5.08
CA LYS A 81 5.79 -8.31 4.93
C LYS A 81 5.83 -7.15 3.93
N GLY A 82 4.95 -7.19 2.94
CA GLY A 82 4.89 -6.22 1.85
C GLY A 82 5.65 -6.63 0.60
N ASP A 83 6.37 -7.76 0.60
CA ASP A 83 6.97 -8.31 -0.62
C ASP A 83 5.86 -8.68 -1.62
N ILE A 84 6.10 -8.42 -2.91
CA ILE A 84 5.19 -8.79 -3.98
C ILE A 84 5.72 -10.07 -4.61
N ILE A 85 4.86 -11.09 -4.71
CA ILE A 85 5.18 -12.36 -5.36
C ILE A 85 4.24 -12.62 -6.53
N THR A 86 4.73 -13.33 -7.53
CA THR A 86 3.94 -13.89 -8.62
C THR A 86 4.15 -15.40 -8.69
N ILE A 87 3.17 -16.12 -9.20
CA ILE A 87 3.21 -17.58 -9.28
C ILE A 87 3.10 -17.97 -10.75
N ALA A 88 4.02 -18.82 -11.22
CA ALA A 88 4.02 -19.29 -12.61
C ALA A 88 2.68 -19.95 -12.97
N GLY A 89 2.11 -19.54 -14.11
CA GLY A 89 0.84 -20.06 -14.62
C GLY A 89 -0.43 -19.48 -13.98
N VAL A 90 -0.30 -18.59 -12.98
CA VAL A 90 -1.44 -17.95 -12.31
C VAL A 90 -1.61 -16.53 -12.84
N TYR A 91 -2.46 -16.36 -13.86
CA TYR A 91 -2.69 -15.08 -14.52
C TYR A 91 -3.85 -14.31 -13.89
N ARG A 92 -3.75 -12.98 -13.88
CA ARG A 92 -4.85 -12.10 -13.48
C ARG A 92 -5.96 -12.13 -14.52
N VAL A 93 -7.22 -12.18 -14.06
CA VAL A 93 -8.38 -11.99 -14.93
C VAL A 93 -8.95 -10.57 -14.83
N HIS A 94 -9.65 -10.15 -15.88
CA HIS A 94 -10.43 -8.93 -15.84
C HIS A 94 -11.60 -9.10 -14.84
N PRO A 95 -11.86 -8.13 -13.95
CA PRO A 95 -12.84 -8.27 -12.88
C PRO A 95 -14.27 -8.50 -13.38
N GLU A 96 -14.66 -7.91 -14.52
CA GLU A 96 -16.00 -8.07 -15.10
C GLU A 96 -16.09 -9.23 -16.11
N THR A 97 -15.33 -9.18 -17.20
CA THR A 97 -15.39 -10.18 -18.29
C THR A 97 -14.77 -11.53 -17.96
N LYS A 98 -13.97 -11.62 -16.87
CA LYS A 98 -13.19 -12.81 -16.46
C LYS A 98 -12.18 -13.31 -17.49
N GLN A 99 -11.92 -12.51 -18.52
CA GLN A 99 -10.92 -12.84 -19.53
C GLN A 99 -9.51 -12.73 -18.96
N ASN A 100 -8.62 -13.61 -19.43
CA ASN A 100 -7.21 -13.57 -19.08
C ASN A 100 -6.58 -12.26 -19.59
N THR A 101 -5.85 -11.57 -18.71
CA THR A 101 -5.14 -10.33 -19.06
C THR A 101 -3.74 -10.55 -19.62
N GLY A 102 -3.25 -11.80 -19.65
CA GLY A 102 -1.90 -12.16 -20.10
C GLY A 102 -0.79 -11.81 -19.10
N LYS A 103 -1.13 -11.17 -17.98
CA LYS A 103 -0.18 -10.79 -16.91
C LYS A 103 -0.36 -11.71 -15.71
N LEU A 104 0.75 -12.11 -15.09
CA LEU A 104 0.72 -12.88 -13.84
C LEU A 104 0.05 -12.05 -12.73
N GLN A 105 -0.74 -12.71 -11.89
CA GLN A 105 -1.34 -12.05 -10.74
C GLN A 105 -0.26 -11.76 -9.70
N GLN A 106 -0.28 -10.54 -9.17
CA GLN A 106 0.60 -10.11 -8.09
C GLN A 106 -0.10 -10.32 -6.75
N PHE A 107 0.63 -10.89 -5.80
CA PHE A 107 0.18 -11.11 -4.43
C PHE A 107 1.14 -10.41 -3.46
N VAL A 108 0.61 -9.77 -2.43
CA VAL A 108 1.40 -9.20 -1.34
C VAL A 108 1.51 -10.19 -0.20
N VAL A 109 2.72 -10.36 0.33
CA VAL A 109 2.99 -11.13 1.54
C VAL A 109 2.55 -10.31 2.76
N THR A 110 1.66 -10.85 3.58
CA THR A 110 1.02 -10.10 4.68
C THR A 110 1.70 -10.25 6.04
N ALA A 111 2.66 -11.18 6.16
CA ALA A 111 3.47 -11.42 7.36
C ALA A 111 4.90 -11.83 6.99
N ASN A 112 5.88 -11.52 7.85
CA ASN A 112 7.26 -11.95 7.65
C ASN A 112 7.32 -13.48 7.65
N TYR A 113 8.09 -14.04 6.72
CA TYR A 113 8.30 -15.48 6.56
C TYR A 113 9.79 -15.75 6.54
N ALA A 114 10.30 -16.50 7.53
CA ALA A 114 11.74 -16.71 7.73
C ALA A 114 12.40 -17.52 6.58
N GLY A 115 11.61 -18.37 5.93
CA GLY A 115 11.97 -19.15 4.76
C GLY A 115 11.85 -20.66 4.95
N GLY A 116 12.13 -21.42 3.89
CA GLY A 116 11.95 -22.88 3.88
C GLY A 116 10.51 -23.31 3.57
N ALA A 117 10.20 -24.56 3.90
CA ALA A 117 8.87 -25.15 3.71
C ALA A 117 7.88 -24.66 4.79
N GLY A 118 6.64 -24.40 4.40
CA GLY A 118 5.63 -23.85 5.32
C GLY A 118 4.54 -23.08 4.60
N ASN A 119 3.89 -22.17 5.32
CA ASN A 119 2.73 -21.43 4.85
C ASN A 119 3.02 -19.93 4.78
N ILE A 120 2.84 -19.34 3.60
CA ILE A 120 2.95 -17.90 3.37
C ILE A 120 1.54 -17.30 3.37
N SER A 121 1.33 -16.25 4.16
CA SER A 121 0.06 -15.50 4.15
C SER A 121 0.08 -14.43 3.06
N ILE A 122 -0.90 -14.47 2.15
CA ILE A 122 -0.95 -13.65 0.94
C ILE A 122 -2.26 -12.85 0.81
N SER A 123 -2.22 -11.76 0.07
CA SER A 123 -3.40 -10.99 -0.36
C SER A 123 -3.22 -10.49 -1.80
N PRO A 124 -4.27 -10.47 -2.65
CA PRO A 124 -5.62 -10.99 -2.39
C PRO A 124 -5.65 -12.53 -2.31
N ALA A 125 -6.74 -13.10 -1.79
CA ALA A 125 -6.93 -14.54 -1.76
C ALA A 125 -7.00 -15.13 -3.18
N ILE A 126 -6.39 -16.30 -3.41
CA ILE A 126 -6.43 -17.00 -4.70
C ILE A 126 -7.85 -17.53 -4.94
N THR A 127 -8.53 -17.00 -5.97
CA THR A 127 -9.91 -17.36 -6.33
C THR A 127 -10.00 -17.65 -7.83
N PRO A 128 -9.92 -18.93 -8.26
CA PRO A 128 -9.89 -19.32 -9.68
C PRO A 128 -11.28 -19.43 -10.33
N THR A 129 -12.36 -19.45 -9.57
CA THR A 129 -13.73 -19.67 -10.07
C THR A 129 -14.74 -18.74 -9.40
N GLY A 130 -15.93 -18.64 -9.98
CA GLY A 130 -17.06 -17.88 -9.44
C GLY A 130 -17.03 -16.38 -9.75
N ALA A 131 -18.05 -15.66 -9.26
CA ALA A 131 -18.18 -14.22 -9.51
C ALA A 131 -17.00 -13.40 -8.95
N GLY A 132 -16.36 -13.89 -7.88
CA GLY A 132 -15.17 -13.30 -7.27
C GLY A 132 -13.84 -13.68 -7.93
N GLN A 133 -13.85 -14.37 -9.07
CA GLN A 133 -12.64 -14.84 -9.73
C GLN A 133 -11.65 -13.68 -9.98
N ASN A 134 -10.41 -13.88 -9.52
CA ASN A 134 -9.30 -12.96 -9.68
C ASN A 134 -8.10 -13.59 -10.41
N VAL A 135 -8.05 -14.91 -10.53
CA VAL A 135 -7.03 -15.64 -11.28
C VAL A 135 -7.62 -16.62 -12.28
N THR A 136 -6.87 -16.94 -13.34
CA THR A 136 -7.30 -17.88 -14.39
C THR A 136 -7.38 -19.33 -13.91
N ALA A 137 -6.47 -19.72 -13.01
CA ALA A 137 -6.35 -21.06 -12.47
C ALA A 137 -5.69 -21.02 -11.09
N SER A 138 -5.92 -22.07 -10.30
CA SER A 138 -5.14 -22.27 -9.08
C SER A 138 -3.69 -22.67 -9.42
N PRO A 139 -2.73 -22.41 -8.51
CA PRO A 139 -1.36 -22.85 -8.67
C PRO A 139 -1.23 -24.36 -8.88
N ALA A 140 -0.35 -24.76 -9.79
CA ALA A 140 0.07 -26.15 -9.94
C ALA A 140 1.09 -26.53 -8.84
N ASN A 141 1.17 -27.82 -8.52
CA ASN A 141 2.24 -28.32 -7.66
C ASN A 141 3.61 -28.05 -8.31
N GLY A 142 4.57 -27.55 -7.55
CA GLY A 142 5.89 -27.20 -8.07
C GLY A 142 5.92 -25.94 -8.95
N ALA A 143 4.83 -25.16 -9.01
CA ALA A 143 4.85 -23.87 -9.69
C ALA A 143 5.85 -22.91 -9.01
N ALA A 144 6.70 -22.29 -9.81
CA ALA A 144 7.71 -21.35 -9.31
C ALA A 144 7.06 -20.07 -8.78
N ILE A 145 7.54 -19.61 -7.62
CA ILE A 145 7.15 -18.35 -7.00
C ILE A 145 8.31 -17.37 -7.16
N THR A 146 8.02 -16.23 -7.80
CA THR A 146 9.02 -15.18 -8.07
C THR A 146 8.69 -13.95 -7.23
N VAL A 147 9.67 -13.48 -6.45
CA VAL A 147 9.60 -12.21 -5.72
C VAL A 147 9.92 -11.07 -6.69
N ALA A 148 9.10 -10.02 -6.69
CA ALA A 148 9.34 -8.83 -7.49
C ALA A 148 10.39 -7.93 -6.83
N GLY A 149 11.32 -7.42 -7.63
CA GLY A 149 12.43 -6.58 -7.19
C GLY A 149 13.70 -7.37 -6.91
N THR A 150 14.76 -6.64 -6.55
CA THR A 150 16.08 -7.22 -6.26
C THR A 150 16.17 -7.59 -4.79
N ALA A 151 16.64 -8.80 -4.49
CA ALA A 151 16.82 -9.30 -3.13
C ALA A 151 17.62 -8.31 -2.26
N SER A 152 17.20 -8.13 -1.01
CA SER A 152 17.87 -7.28 -0.01
C SER A 152 18.05 -5.81 -0.42
N THR A 153 17.31 -5.34 -1.43
CA THR A 153 17.43 -3.96 -1.94
C THR A 153 16.24 -3.13 -1.46
N ALA A 154 16.53 -1.94 -0.92
CA ALA A 154 15.52 -0.97 -0.56
C ALA A 154 15.10 -0.17 -1.80
N HIS A 155 13.80 0.06 -1.96
CA HIS A 155 13.26 0.91 -3.01
C HIS A 155 12.22 1.87 -2.44
N GLY A 156 12.10 3.04 -3.07
CA GLY A 156 11.08 4.03 -2.76
C GLY A 156 9.69 3.52 -3.16
N LEU A 157 8.67 3.91 -2.39
CA LEU A 157 7.29 3.53 -2.68
C LEU A 157 6.47 4.77 -3.01
N SER A 158 5.86 4.74 -4.18
CA SER A 158 4.84 5.68 -4.60
C SER A 158 3.46 5.02 -4.55
N LEU A 159 2.40 5.83 -4.48
CA LEU A 159 1.02 5.35 -4.34
C LEU A 159 0.12 5.99 -5.39
N ALA A 160 -0.52 5.17 -6.21
CA ALA A 160 -1.59 5.60 -7.11
C ALA A 160 -2.90 4.95 -6.69
N PHE A 161 -3.97 5.74 -6.57
CA PHE A 161 -5.24 5.25 -6.06
C PHE A 161 -6.41 6.10 -6.55
N GLN A 162 -7.59 5.49 -6.63
CA GLN A 162 -8.85 6.21 -6.76
C GLN A 162 -9.29 6.76 -5.38
N LYS A 163 -9.97 7.90 -5.37
CA LYS A 163 -10.52 8.55 -4.17
C LYS A 163 -11.20 7.61 -3.17
N ASP A 164 -11.92 6.59 -3.64
CA ASP A 164 -12.69 5.67 -2.79
C ASP A 164 -11.90 4.43 -2.31
N ALA A 165 -10.60 4.35 -2.60
CA ALA A 165 -9.78 3.20 -2.20
C ALA A 165 -9.53 3.17 -0.68
N PHE A 166 -9.33 4.35 -0.08
CA PHE A 166 -9.02 4.53 1.33
C PHE A 166 -10.07 5.38 2.01
N VAL A 167 -10.40 5.02 3.25
CA VAL A 167 -11.25 5.83 4.13
C VAL A 167 -10.46 6.12 5.39
N PHE A 168 -10.38 7.40 5.72
CA PHE A 168 -9.91 7.90 7.00
C PHE A 168 -11.09 8.54 7.72
N ALA A 169 -11.30 8.15 8.97
CA ALA A 169 -12.38 8.66 9.79
C ALA A 169 -11.82 9.08 11.15
N THR A 170 -12.32 10.19 11.65
CA THR A 170 -12.07 10.66 13.00
C THR A 170 -13.38 10.63 13.78
N ALA A 171 -13.29 10.36 15.08
CA ALA A 171 -14.44 10.30 15.95
C ALA A 171 -14.27 11.27 17.11
N ASP A 172 -15.38 11.85 17.51
CA ASP A 172 -15.46 12.86 18.55
C ASP A 172 -15.37 12.23 19.95
N LEU A 173 -14.25 12.43 20.65
CA LEU A 173 -14.11 11.94 22.03
C LEU A 173 -14.90 12.78 23.01
N VAL A 174 -15.62 12.13 23.95
CA VAL A 174 -16.40 12.77 25.02
C VAL A 174 -15.54 13.78 25.81
N LYS A 175 -16.06 14.96 26.11
CA LYS A 175 -15.37 15.91 26.99
C LYS A 175 -15.61 15.51 28.45
N PRO A 176 -14.56 15.25 29.26
CA PRO A 176 -14.74 14.95 30.68
C PRO A 176 -15.24 16.19 31.42
N ASN A 177 -16.08 15.96 32.44
CA ASN A 177 -16.57 17.01 33.35
C ASN A 177 -15.71 17.01 34.61
N GLY A 178 -15.59 18.17 35.28
CA GLY A 178 -14.89 18.29 36.56
C GLY A 178 -13.36 18.44 36.47
N VAL A 179 -12.84 18.77 35.30
CA VAL A 179 -11.42 19.10 35.05
C VAL A 179 -11.28 20.62 34.91
N ASP A 180 -10.08 21.15 35.19
CA ASP A 180 -9.78 22.59 35.05
C ASP A 180 -10.11 23.13 33.64
N PHE A 181 -9.75 22.39 32.59
CA PHE A 181 -10.07 22.80 31.22
C PHE A 181 -10.23 21.60 30.27
N ALA A 182 -11.30 21.61 29.48
CA ALA A 182 -11.49 20.68 28.38
C ALA A 182 -12.11 21.37 27.17
N ALA A 183 -11.47 21.24 26.01
CA ALA A 183 -11.98 21.75 24.75
C ALA A 183 -11.90 20.68 23.65
N ARG A 184 -12.75 20.85 22.64
CA ARG A 184 -12.71 20.06 21.41
C ARG A 184 -12.67 21.04 20.26
N GLU A 185 -11.64 20.91 19.43
CA GLU A 185 -11.43 21.77 18.28
C GLU A 185 -11.13 20.92 17.05
N VAL A 186 -11.48 21.44 15.87
CA VAL A 186 -11.17 20.79 14.59
C VAL A 186 -10.01 21.53 13.94
N PHE A 187 -8.92 20.82 13.68
CA PHE A 187 -7.78 21.33 12.94
C PHE A 187 -7.54 20.44 11.72
N ASP A 188 -7.47 21.05 10.53
CA ASP A 188 -7.29 20.35 9.24
C ASP A 188 -8.27 19.17 9.01
N GLY A 189 -9.50 19.31 9.51
CA GLY A 189 -10.54 18.28 9.40
C GLY A 189 -10.40 17.10 10.38
N ILE A 190 -9.45 17.17 11.31
CA ILE A 190 -9.26 16.19 12.38
C ILE A 190 -9.83 16.78 13.69
N SER A 191 -10.72 16.03 14.32
CA SER A 191 -11.24 16.37 15.65
C SER A 191 -10.21 16.05 16.73
N LEU A 192 -9.84 17.07 17.51
CA LEU A 192 -8.88 17.00 18.59
C LEU A 192 -9.56 17.35 19.91
N ARG A 193 -9.25 16.61 20.97
CA ARG A 193 -9.68 16.95 22.34
C ARG A 193 -8.47 17.32 23.18
N ILE A 194 -8.48 18.50 23.79
CA ILE A 194 -7.52 18.89 24.80
C ILE A 194 -8.16 18.79 26.19
N VAL A 195 -7.42 18.24 27.15
CA VAL A 195 -7.81 18.15 28.57
C VAL A 195 -6.63 18.58 29.41
N ARG A 196 -6.89 19.47 30.38
CA ARG A 196 -5.94 19.92 31.39
C ARG A 196 -6.57 19.80 32.76
N ASP A 197 -5.77 19.40 33.73
CA ASP A 197 -6.15 19.38 35.14
C ASP A 197 -4.99 19.85 36.02
N TYR A 198 -5.26 20.19 37.29
CA TYR A 198 -4.24 20.56 38.26
C TYR A 198 -4.01 19.44 39.28
N ASP A 199 -2.78 18.96 39.36
CA ASP A 199 -2.35 17.96 40.35
C ASP A 199 -1.90 18.68 41.64
N ILE A 200 -2.78 18.69 42.63
CA ILE A 200 -2.56 19.35 43.92
C ILE A 200 -1.40 18.74 44.72
N ASN A 201 -1.05 17.47 44.51
CA ASN A 201 0.00 16.82 45.30
C ASN A 201 1.40 17.25 44.85
N ASN A 202 1.56 17.46 43.54
CA ASN A 202 2.86 17.67 42.91
C ASN A 202 3.01 19.06 42.27
N ASP A 203 2.02 19.94 42.45
CA ASP A 203 1.97 21.30 41.89
C ASP A 203 2.18 21.33 40.36
N ASN A 204 1.56 20.40 39.65
CA ASN A 204 1.72 20.25 38.20
C ASN A 204 0.39 20.50 37.47
N MET A 205 0.48 20.96 36.22
CA MET A 205 -0.68 21.12 35.32
C MET A 205 -0.58 20.16 34.12
N PRO A 206 -0.86 18.85 34.30
CA PRO A 206 -0.87 17.90 33.19
C PRO A 206 -1.86 18.33 32.10
N CYS A 207 -1.36 18.40 30.87
CA CYS A 207 -2.14 18.70 29.67
C CYS A 207 -1.97 17.56 28.66
N ARG A 208 -3.06 17.11 28.05
CA ARG A 208 -3.05 16.09 26.99
C ARG A 208 -3.94 16.49 25.83
N ILE A 209 -3.49 16.11 24.62
CA ILE A 209 -4.26 16.22 23.39
C ILE A 209 -4.49 14.81 22.87
N ASP A 210 -5.75 14.43 22.70
CA ASP A 210 -6.16 13.12 22.22
C ASP A 210 -6.89 13.23 20.89
N VAL A 211 -6.61 12.27 19.99
CA VAL A 211 -7.31 12.08 18.71
C VAL A 211 -7.75 10.63 18.61
N LEU A 212 -9.01 10.40 18.25
CA LEU A 212 -9.53 9.08 17.94
C LEU A 212 -9.72 8.99 16.43
N TYR A 213 -8.89 8.19 15.79
CA TYR A 213 -8.90 8.03 14.34
C TYR A 213 -8.83 6.57 13.95
N GLY A 214 -9.29 6.28 12.73
CA GLY A 214 -9.17 5.00 12.08
C GLY A 214 -8.97 5.18 10.59
N PHE A 215 -8.25 4.24 9.99
CA PHE A 215 -8.07 4.18 8.54
C PHE A 215 -8.28 2.76 8.04
N LYS A 216 -8.84 2.63 6.85
CA LYS A 216 -9.04 1.33 6.19
C LYS A 216 -8.93 1.46 4.69
N ALA A 217 -8.23 0.52 4.06
CA ALA A 217 -8.32 0.28 2.62
C ALA A 217 -9.64 -0.46 2.34
N VAL A 218 -10.69 0.27 2.01
CA VAL A 218 -12.04 -0.30 1.78
C VAL A 218 -12.07 -1.09 0.47
N ARG A 219 -11.38 -0.58 -0.55
CA ARG A 219 -11.27 -1.21 -1.87
C ARG A 219 -9.80 -1.27 -2.29
N PRO A 220 -9.00 -2.19 -1.72
CA PRO A 220 -7.57 -2.26 -1.99
C PRO A 220 -7.26 -2.50 -3.48
N GLN A 221 -8.18 -3.10 -4.24
CA GLN A 221 -8.00 -3.31 -5.68
C GLN A 221 -7.99 -2.01 -6.53
N LEU A 222 -8.43 -0.88 -5.96
CA LEU A 222 -8.44 0.44 -6.63
C LEU A 222 -7.21 1.29 -6.27
N ALA A 223 -6.24 0.71 -5.56
CA ALA A 223 -4.96 1.32 -5.26
C ALA A 223 -3.83 0.39 -5.71
N CYS A 224 -2.72 0.99 -6.11
CA CYS A 224 -1.49 0.28 -6.36
C CYS A 224 -0.31 1.00 -5.73
N ARG A 225 0.64 0.19 -5.28
CA ARG A 225 1.97 0.65 -4.91
C ARG A 225 2.82 0.65 -6.17
N LEU A 226 3.34 1.81 -6.52
CA LEU A 226 4.30 1.97 -7.60
C LEU A 226 5.69 1.90 -6.99
N ALA A 227 6.48 0.97 -7.49
CA ALA A 227 7.90 0.87 -7.19
C ALA A 227 8.61 0.96 -8.54
N ALA A 228 9.15 2.14 -8.82
CA ALA A 228 10.04 2.38 -9.94
C ALA A 228 11.48 2.48 -9.40
N ASN A 229 12.44 2.19 -10.26
CA ASN A 229 13.86 2.39 -10.01
C ASN A 229 14.44 3.16 -11.18
#